data_AF-A0A6H2C5Y9-F1
#
_entry.id   AF-A0A6H2C5Y9-F1
#
_cell.length_a   1.000
_cell.length_b   1.000
_cell.length_c   1.000
_cell.angle_alpha   90.00
_cell.angle_beta   90.00
_cell.angle_gamma   90.00
#
_symmetry.space_group_name_H-M   'P 1'
#
loop_
_entity.id
_entity.type
_entity.pdbx_description
1 polymer ?
#
loop_
_entity_poly.entity_id
_entity_poly.type
_entity_poly.pdbx_seq_one_letter_code
_entity_poly.pdbx_strand_id
1 'polypeptide(L)'
;MAFWFLLVFVLGSLTYLMMQHSVARATRTPIWLLWLVLMTPAFVLTGWTLVHGIKQAPPSALILWISGGCLLLYWLLFNRGRQLPVDPQNQSPENQGQASNNSAQETVPVRPIDLAEESQLRNCFPWSVYYVQNIEYRPQAVICRGQLRTMASEAYEQIKANIEGQFGDRFLIIFQEGINGKPFFVLVPNPQVVRQNNHRDSEKITRPGLALLLLVATLFSTTFVGLRIAGFQVNSLESYLTLFFNGVPYALGLITILGTHELGHYLTARFYKIRSTLPYFIPIPYFLGTFGAFIKMGSPVPHRKALFDVSIAGPLAGFMMTIPLLIWGLAHSEIVALPEKTGMLNPNALNPQYSILLALLSKLALGSELTAKSAIDLHPVAVAGFLGLIVTALNLMPVGQLDGGHIVHAMFGQRTAVFIGQIARLLLLMLSFIREEFLLWAIILLFVPLIDEPALNDVTELDNKRDFMGLMSMALLLLIILPLPQFLARLLQI
;
A
#
# COMPACT_ATOMS: atom_id res chain seq x y z
N MET A 1 2.27 32.45 -8.53
CA MET A 1 3.64 32.75 -9.00
C MET A 1 4.68 32.16 -8.05
N ALA A 2 4.86 32.68 -6.82
CA ALA A 2 5.88 32.18 -5.87
C ALA A 2 5.77 30.67 -5.53
N PHE A 3 4.54 30.16 -5.39
CA PHE A 3 4.28 28.73 -5.13
C PHE A 3 4.76 27.80 -6.26
N TRP A 4 4.60 28.20 -7.53
CA TRP A 4 5.02 27.40 -8.69
C TRP A 4 6.55 27.30 -8.80
N PHE A 5 7.26 28.39 -8.51
CA PHE A 5 8.72 28.38 -8.45
C PHE A 5 9.25 27.54 -7.30
N LEU A 6 8.63 27.64 -6.13
CA LEU A 6 8.98 26.82 -4.97
C LEU A 6 8.72 25.34 -5.26
N LEU A 7 7.63 25.01 -5.94
CA LEU A 7 7.29 23.64 -6.34
C LEU A 7 8.29 23.08 -7.37
N VAL A 8 8.63 23.82 -8.42
CA VAL A 8 9.62 23.39 -9.42
C VAL A 8 11.02 23.27 -8.81
N PHE A 9 11.38 24.16 -7.88
CA PHE A 9 12.66 24.10 -7.18
C PHE A 9 12.75 22.87 -6.26
N VAL A 10 11.72 22.62 -5.45
CA VAL A 10 11.65 21.45 -4.56
C VAL A 10 11.61 20.16 -5.38
N LEU A 11 10.76 20.08 -6.41
CA LEU A 11 10.66 18.92 -7.29
C LEU A 11 11.97 18.68 -8.07
N GLY A 12 12.62 19.74 -8.54
CA GLY A 12 13.92 19.68 -9.20
C GLY A 12 15.03 19.16 -8.29
N SER A 13 15.11 19.66 -7.06
CA SER A 13 16.09 19.18 -6.08
C SER A 13 15.87 17.72 -5.70
N LEU A 14 14.60 17.33 -5.54
CA LEU A 14 14.24 15.97 -5.13
C LEU A 14 14.50 14.95 -6.25
N THR A 15 14.18 15.30 -7.50
CA THR A 15 14.47 14.45 -8.68
C THR A 15 15.97 14.30 -8.93
N TYR A 16 16.78 15.35 -8.68
CA TYR A 16 18.23 15.27 -8.79
C TYR A 16 18.82 14.29 -7.77
N LEU A 17 18.44 14.41 -6.50
CA LEU A 17 18.88 13.51 -5.42
C LEU A 17 18.46 12.06 -5.70
N MET A 18 17.24 11.87 -6.21
CA MET A 18 16.73 10.54 -6.55
C MET A 18 17.49 9.91 -7.71
N MET A 19 17.83 10.68 -8.75
CA MET A 19 18.70 10.21 -9.84
C MET A 19 20.11 9.90 -9.37
N GLN A 20 20.66 10.69 -8.46
CA GLN A 20 21.99 10.44 -7.89
C GLN A 20 22.04 9.12 -7.09
N HIS A 21 20.97 8.76 -6.39
CA HIS A 21 20.92 7.50 -5.64
C HIS A 21 20.61 6.28 -6.52
N SER A 22 19.71 6.42 -7.50
CA SER A 22 19.17 5.29 -8.27
C SER A 22 19.86 5.04 -9.62
N VAL A 23 20.26 6.11 -10.33
CA VAL A 23 20.75 6.03 -11.71
C VAL A 23 22.29 6.11 -11.78
N ALA A 24 22.95 6.69 -10.77
CA ALA A 24 24.41 6.86 -10.75
C ALA A 24 25.21 5.56 -10.92
N ARG A 25 24.66 4.42 -10.51
CA ARG A 25 25.30 3.10 -10.65
C ARG A 25 24.98 2.40 -11.97
N ALA A 26 23.99 2.88 -12.71
CA ALA A 26 23.45 2.21 -13.90
C ALA A 26 23.99 2.78 -15.22
N THR A 27 24.47 4.04 -15.22
CA THR A 27 24.96 4.69 -16.44
C THR A 27 26.25 5.49 -16.24
N ARG A 28 27.07 5.58 -17.29
CA ARG A 28 28.24 6.49 -17.38
C ARG A 28 27.86 7.92 -17.77
N THR A 29 26.60 8.16 -18.15
CA THR A 29 26.15 9.49 -18.52
C THR A 29 26.09 10.40 -17.29
N PRO A 30 26.58 11.65 -17.40
CA PRO A 30 26.62 12.54 -16.26
C PRO A 30 25.19 12.87 -15.79
N ILE A 31 24.95 12.68 -14.50
CA ILE A 31 23.60 12.72 -13.89
C ILE A 31 22.94 14.09 -14.07
N TRP A 32 23.71 15.18 -13.99
CA TRP A 32 23.18 16.53 -14.19
C TRP A 32 22.57 16.73 -15.58
N LEU A 33 23.08 16.03 -16.59
CA LEU A 33 22.61 16.12 -17.97
C LEU A 33 21.31 15.32 -18.16
N LEU A 34 21.23 14.12 -17.57
CA LEU A 34 19.99 13.33 -17.53
C LEU A 34 18.87 14.05 -16.77
N TRP A 35 19.21 14.68 -15.65
CA TRP A 35 18.29 15.47 -14.85
C TRP A 35 17.79 16.71 -15.60
N LEU A 36 18.68 17.42 -16.29
CA LEU A 36 18.33 18.62 -17.06
C LEU A 36 17.34 18.27 -18.17
N VAL A 37 17.58 17.18 -18.91
CA VAL A 37 16.64 16.69 -19.95
C VAL A 37 15.27 16.37 -19.36
N LEU A 38 15.23 15.74 -18.18
CA LEU A 38 13.98 15.40 -17.50
C LEU A 38 13.21 16.65 -17.01
N MET A 39 13.92 17.69 -16.57
CA MET A 39 13.33 18.93 -16.04
C MET A 39 13.01 19.97 -17.13
N THR A 40 13.49 19.78 -18.37
CA THR A 40 13.28 20.72 -19.47
C THR A 40 11.79 21.02 -19.74
N PRO A 41 10.86 20.04 -19.73
CA PRO A 41 9.42 20.33 -19.88
C PRO A 41 8.89 21.24 -18.76
N ALA A 42 9.28 21.00 -17.51
CA ALA A 42 8.85 21.81 -16.38
C ALA A 42 9.37 23.25 -16.48
N PHE A 43 10.62 23.45 -16.90
CA PHE A 43 11.17 24.79 -17.11
C PHE A 43 10.49 25.53 -18.26
N VAL A 44 10.22 24.87 -19.39
CA VAL A 44 9.56 25.50 -20.54
C VAL A 44 8.12 25.87 -20.21
N LEU A 45 7.38 25.01 -19.50
CA LEU A 45 6.01 25.32 -19.06
C LEU A 45 5.98 26.46 -18.04
N THR A 46 6.93 26.48 -17.11
CA THR A 46 7.08 27.60 -16.17
C THR A 46 7.39 28.90 -16.93
N GLY A 47 8.30 28.85 -17.92
CA GLY A 47 8.60 29.98 -18.81
C GLY A 47 7.37 30.48 -19.58
N TRP A 48 6.57 29.57 -20.13
CA TRP A 48 5.33 29.92 -20.82
C TRP A 48 4.36 30.67 -19.91
N THR A 49 4.16 30.16 -18.69
CA THR A 49 3.27 30.79 -17.70
C THR A 49 3.75 32.18 -17.24
N LEU A 50 5.06 32.45 -17.29
CA LEU A 50 5.62 33.77 -16.99
C LEU A 50 5.34 34.79 -18.09
N VAL A 51 5.41 34.36 -19.35
CA VAL A 51 5.25 35.27 -20.50
C VAL A 51 3.78 35.51 -20.82
N HIS A 52 2.93 34.49 -20.75
CA HIS A 52 1.52 34.54 -21.21
C HIS A 52 0.50 34.60 -20.05
N GLY A 53 0.96 34.48 -18.80
CA GLY A 53 0.13 34.49 -17.61
C GLY A 53 -0.67 33.20 -17.38
N ILE A 54 -1.29 33.10 -16.21
CA ILE A 54 -1.97 31.87 -15.73
C ILE A 54 -3.27 31.58 -16.50
N LYS A 55 -3.82 32.57 -17.23
CA LYS A 55 -5.11 32.46 -17.92
C LYS A 55 -5.03 31.79 -19.30
N GLN A 56 -3.84 31.66 -19.88
CA GLN A 56 -3.64 31.00 -21.17
C GLN A 56 -2.86 29.70 -20.99
N ALA A 57 -3.53 28.58 -21.16
CA ALA A 57 -2.88 27.27 -21.14
C ALA A 57 -1.91 27.14 -22.34
N PRO A 58 -0.71 26.56 -22.15
CA PRO A 58 0.17 26.26 -23.26
C PRO A 58 -0.52 25.32 -24.25
N PRO A 59 -0.25 25.47 -25.57
CA PRO A 59 -0.84 24.61 -26.58
C PRO A 59 -0.51 23.14 -26.29
N SER A 60 -1.52 22.27 -26.32
CA SER A 60 -1.39 20.83 -26.00
C SER A 60 -0.35 20.13 -26.88
N ALA A 61 -0.23 20.54 -28.15
CA ALA A 61 0.80 20.04 -29.07
C ALA A 61 2.23 20.33 -28.57
N LEU A 62 2.46 21.51 -27.98
CA LEU A 62 3.78 21.91 -27.46
C LEU A 62 4.16 21.08 -26.22
N ILE A 63 3.18 20.80 -25.35
CA ILE A 63 3.37 19.94 -24.17
C ILE A 63 3.73 18.51 -24.60
N LEU A 64 3.00 17.96 -25.56
CA LEU A 64 3.22 16.60 -26.06
C LEU A 64 4.57 16.46 -26.78
N TRP A 65 4.93 17.43 -27.63
CA TRP A 65 6.21 17.41 -28.35
C TRP A 65 7.41 17.52 -27.41
N ILE A 66 7.38 18.44 -26.44
CA ILE A 66 8.49 18.64 -25.52
C ILE A 66 8.61 17.46 -24.55
N SER A 67 7.49 16.97 -24.01
CA SER A 67 7.52 15.84 -23.07
C SER A 67 7.96 14.54 -23.77
N GLY A 68 7.41 14.26 -24.96
CA GLY A 68 7.79 13.09 -25.76
C GLY A 68 9.25 13.15 -26.23
N GLY A 69 9.69 14.32 -26.70
CA GLY A 69 11.08 14.54 -27.13
C GLY A 69 12.08 14.37 -25.99
N CYS A 70 11.78 14.92 -24.80
CA CYS A 70 12.66 14.78 -23.63
C CYS A 70 12.73 13.34 -23.11
N LEU A 71 11.62 12.59 -23.13
CA LEU A 71 11.62 11.16 -22.76
C LEU A 71 12.45 10.30 -23.73
N LEU A 72 12.33 10.56 -25.03
CA LEU A 72 13.09 9.84 -26.05
C LEU A 72 14.59 10.15 -25.95
N LEU A 73 14.94 11.41 -25.71
CA LEU A 73 16.32 11.86 -25.54
C LEU A 73 16.93 11.34 -24.23
N TYR A 74 16.16 11.31 -23.14
CA TYR A 74 16.53 10.66 -21.89
C TYR A 74 16.82 9.17 -22.10
N TRP A 75 15.93 8.45 -22.79
CA TRP A 75 16.10 7.03 -23.09
C TRP A 75 17.34 6.74 -23.93
N LEU A 76 17.62 7.55 -24.96
CA LEU A 76 18.83 7.45 -25.79
C LEU A 76 20.11 7.68 -24.98
N LEU A 77 20.15 8.73 -24.16
CA LEU A 77 21.30 9.05 -23.32
C LEU A 77 21.53 7.97 -22.27
N PHE A 78 20.46 7.49 -21.63
CA PHE A 78 20.54 6.41 -20.65
C PHE A 78 21.06 5.12 -21.27
N ASN A 79 20.51 4.69 -22.43
CA ASN A 79 20.95 3.48 -23.11
C ASN A 79 22.38 3.56 -23.64
N ARG A 80 22.83 4.74 -24.14
CA ARG A 80 24.22 4.95 -24.56
C ARG A 80 25.21 4.83 -23.40
N GLY A 81 24.80 5.22 -22.19
CA GLY A 81 25.63 5.16 -20.99
C GLY A 81 25.52 3.86 -20.19
N ARG A 82 24.63 2.94 -20.56
CA ARG A 82 24.24 1.80 -19.72
C ARG A 82 25.41 0.86 -19.44
N GLN A 83 25.71 0.63 -18.17
CA GLN A 83 26.65 -0.41 -17.76
C GLN A 83 25.90 -1.72 -17.62
N LEU A 84 26.25 -2.72 -18.43
CA LEU A 84 25.77 -4.09 -18.24
C LEU A 84 26.51 -4.72 -17.03
N PRO A 85 25.84 -5.52 -16.19
CA PRO A 85 26.54 -6.28 -15.14
C PRO A 85 27.61 -7.16 -15.77
N VAL A 86 28.85 -7.07 -15.28
CA VAL A 86 29.95 -7.92 -15.73
C VAL A 86 29.67 -9.35 -15.24
N ASP A 87 29.61 -10.29 -16.18
CA ASP A 87 29.47 -11.72 -15.92
C ASP A 87 30.81 -12.28 -15.42
N PRO A 88 30.91 -12.89 -14.22
CA PRO A 88 32.19 -13.32 -13.64
C PRO A 88 32.94 -14.41 -14.41
N GLN A 89 32.36 -14.99 -15.47
CA GLN A 89 32.93 -16.14 -16.19
C GLN A 89 33.79 -15.81 -17.42
N ASN A 90 33.96 -14.54 -17.80
CA ASN A 90 34.70 -14.16 -19.02
C ASN A 90 35.87 -13.18 -18.77
N GLN A 91 36.78 -13.54 -17.86
CA GLN A 91 38.09 -12.87 -17.76
C GLN A 91 39.19 -13.81 -18.24
N SER A 92 39.68 -13.56 -19.45
CA SER A 92 40.95 -14.08 -19.95
C SER A 92 42.11 -13.46 -19.16
N PRO A 93 43.19 -14.22 -18.86
CA PRO A 93 44.28 -13.75 -18.03
C PRO A 93 45.30 -12.98 -18.86
N GLU A 94 45.08 -11.70 -19.13
CA GLU A 94 46.11 -10.85 -19.73
C GLU A 94 45.96 -9.39 -19.26
N ASN A 95 46.54 -9.13 -18.09
CA ASN A 95 47.20 -7.88 -17.66
C ASN A 95 47.19 -7.79 -16.13
N GLN A 96 48.10 -8.53 -15.49
CA GLN A 96 48.60 -8.20 -14.16
C GLN A 96 50.06 -7.78 -14.28
N GLY A 97 50.26 -6.51 -14.64
CA GLY A 97 51.50 -5.79 -14.45
C GLY A 97 51.30 -4.69 -13.43
N GLN A 98 51.84 -4.90 -12.23
CA GLN A 98 52.21 -3.88 -11.23
C GLN A 98 51.10 -3.04 -10.61
N ALA A 99 50.71 -3.37 -9.37
CA ALA A 99 50.85 -2.45 -8.23
C ALA A 99 50.44 -3.11 -6.89
N SER A 100 51.38 -3.01 -5.94
CA SER A 100 51.24 -3.11 -4.48
C SER A 100 50.84 -4.43 -3.81
N ASN A 101 51.87 -5.03 -3.21
CA ASN A 101 51.81 -5.68 -1.90
C ASN A 101 50.81 -5.01 -0.96
N ASN A 102 49.71 -5.70 -0.68
CA ASN A 102 49.13 -5.78 0.65
C ASN A 102 48.50 -7.16 0.75
N SER A 103 48.93 -7.90 1.77
CA SER A 103 48.45 -9.22 2.17
C SER A 103 46.96 -9.41 1.93
N ALA A 104 46.63 -10.20 0.90
CA ALA A 104 45.29 -10.70 0.68
C ALA A 104 44.95 -11.66 1.83
N GLN A 105 44.20 -11.18 2.80
CA GLN A 105 43.22 -12.06 3.43
C GLN A 105 42.16 -12.32 2.35
N GLU A 106 42.23 -13.49 1.72
CA GLU A 106 41.10 -14.03 0.97
C GLU A 106 39.88 -14.00 1.89
N THR A 107 38.99 -13.04 1.69
CA THR A 107 37.68 -13.07 2.31
C THR A 107 36.93 -14.22 1.66
N VAL A 108 37.03 -15.41 2.27
CA VAL A 108 36.15 -16.55 1.99
C VAL A 108 34.73 -15.99 1.93
N PRO A 109 33.96 -16.24 0.85
CA PRO A 109 32.57 -15.78 0.79
C PRO A 109 31.86 -16.32 2.02
N VAL A 110 31.32 -15.43 2.85
CA VAL A 110 30.63 -15.79 4.10
C VAL A 110 29.48 -16.73 3.73
N ARG A 111 29.69 -18.03 3.92
CA ARG A 111 28.67 -19.05 3.69
C ARG A 111 27.85 -19.17 4.98
N PRO A 112 26.50 -19.11 4.90
CA PRO A 112 25.66 -19.32 6.08
C PRO A 112 25.74 -20.74 6.67
N ILE A 113 26.24 -21.70 5.88
CA ILE A 113 26.26 -23.14 6.15
C ILE A 113 27.63 -23.69 5.73
N ASP A 114 28.22 -24.56 6.55
CA ASP A 114 29.49 -25.23 6.26
C ASP A 114 29.32 -26.41 5.27
N LEU A 115 30.41 -26.85 4.62
CA LEU A 115 30.40 -27.97 3.67
C LEU A 115 29.87 -29.28 4.29
N ALA A 116 30.13 -29.51 5.58
CA ALA A 116 29.59 -30.67 6.30
C ALA A 116 28.07 -30.56 6.52
N GLU A 117 27.59 -29.36 6.85
CA GLU A 117 26.17 -29.07 7.05
C GLU A 117 25.36 -29.13 5.74
N GLU A 118 25.98 -28.94 4.56
CA GLU A 118 25.29 -29.10 3.26
C GLU A 118 24.73 -30.52 3.08
N SER A 119 25.47 -31.55 3.50
CA SER A 119 25.01 -32.94 3.41
C SER A 119 23.76 -33.18 4.27
N GLN A 120 23.74 -32.61 5.47
CA GLN A 120 22.60 -32.66 6.38
C GLN A 120 21.41 -31.88 5.80
N LEU A 121 21.66 -30.72 5.19
CA LEU A 121 20.63 -29.93 4.51
C LEU A 121 20.00 -30.73 3.37
N ARG A 122 20.80 -31.39 2.52
CA ARG A 122 20.27 -32.24 1.43
C ARG A 122 19.41 -33.39 1.95
N ASN A 123 19.80 -34.01 3.07
CA ASN A 123 19.02 -35.07 3.71
C ASN A 123 17.66 -34.58 4.25
N CYS A 124 17.51 -33.27 4.52
CA CYS A 124 16.23 -32.69 4.91
C CYS A 124 15.20 -32.62 3.77
N PHE A 125 15.61 -32.88 2.52
CA PHE A 125 14.75 -32.89 1.33
C PHE A 125 14.62 -34.30 0.74
N PRO A 126 13.63 -35.11 1.17
CA PRO A 126 13.40 -36.43 0.62
C PRO A 126 13.02 -36.36 -0.86
N TRP A 127 13.54 -37.29 -1.67
CA TRP A 127 13.25 -37.36 -3.10
C TRP A 127 11.76 -37.47 -3.42
N SER A 128 10.99 -38.18 -2.58
CA SER A 128 9.55 -38.36 -2.74
C SER A 128 8.76 -37.06 -2.54
N VAL A 129 9.31 -36.07 -1.83
CA VAL A 129 8.64 -34.82 -1.46
C VAL A 129 9.13 -33.67 -2.33
N TYR A 130 10.43 -33.41 -2.33
CA TYR A 130 11.06 -32.34 -3.10
C TYR A 130 12.47 -32.75 -3.52
N TYR A 131 12.68 -32.88 -4.83
CA TYR A 131 13.97 -33.26 -5.38
C TYR A 131 14.85 -32.02 -5.60
N VAL A 132 15.79 -31.75 -4.69
CA VAL A 132 16.75 -30.64 -4.81
C VAL A 132 17.75 -30.94 -5.93
N GLN A 133 17.80 -30.05 -6.92
CA GLN A 133 18.70 -30.12 -8.07
C GLN A 133 19.93 -29.23 -7.87
N ASN A 134 19.74 -28.04 -7.33
CA ASN A 134 20.80 -27.05 -7.16
C ASN A 134 20.61 -26.27 -5.85
N ILE A 135 21.71 -26.06 -5.12
CA ILE A 135 21.75 -25.24 -3.90
C ILE A 135 22.64 -24.04 -4.21
N GLU A 136 22.06 -22.84 -4.18
CA GLU A 136 22.76 -21.60 -4.43
C GLU A 136 23.00 -20.86 -3.12
N TYR A 137 24.25 -20.49 -2.85
CA TYR A 137 24.65 -19.78 -1.65
C TYR A 137 24.68 -18.27 -1.89
N ARG A 138 23.91 -17.54 -1.09
CA ARG A 138 23.96 -16.08 -0.99
C ARG A 138 24.41 -15.68 0.42
N PRO A 139 25.03 -14.51 0.62
CA PRO A 139 25.58 -14.11 1.92
C PRO A 139 24.59 -14.13 3.10
N GLN A 140 23.29 -14.02 2.82
CA GLN A 140 22.22 -14.00 3.82
C GLN A 140 21.12 -15.02 3.55
N ALA A 141 21.31 -15.94 2.59
CA ALA A 141 20.29 -16.92 2.24
C ALA A 141 20.88 -18.16 1.55
N VAL A 142 20.27 -19.31 1.77
CA VAL A 142 20.55 -20.54 1.03
C VAL A 142 19.32 -20.89 0.20
N ILE A 143 19.48 -20.92 -1.12
CA ILE A 143 18.38 -21.12 -2.06
C ILE A 143 18.44 -22.55 -2.60
N CYS A 144 17.47 -23.37 -2.22
CA CYS A 144 17.34 -24.76 -2.67
C CYS A 144 16.34 -24.83 -3.82
N ARG A 145 16.84 -25.01 -5.05
CA ARG A 145 16.03 -25.20 -6.26
C ARG A 145 15.90 -26.67 -6.62
N GLY A 146 14.73 -27.05 -7.10
CA GLY A 146 14.37 -28.44 -7.33
C GLY A 146 13.00 -28.62 -7.94
N GLN A 147 12.48 -29.84 -7.84
CA GLN A 147 11.16 -30.23 -8.34
C GLN A 147 10.29 -30.74 -7.20
N LEU A 148 9.12 -30.11 -7.05
CA LEU A 148 8.08 -30.55 -6.12
C LEU A 148 7.42 -31.82 -6.66
N ARG A 149 7.23 -32.81 -5.78
CA ARG A 149 6.64 -34.12 -6.14
C ARG A 149 5.37 -34.48 -5.38
N THR A 150 5.08 -33.76 -4.29
CA THR A 150 3.86 -33.90 -3.49
C THR A 150 3.07 -32.59 -3.50
N MET A 151 1.94 -32.55 -2.78
CA MET A 151 1.20 -31.32 -2.55
C MET A 151 2.08 -30.28 -1.83
N ALA A 152 1.98 -29.02 -2.26
CA ALA A 152 2.82 -27.92 -1.75
C ALA A 152 2.73 -27.75 -0.22
N SER A 153 1.54 -27.94 0.36
CA SER A 153 1.32 -27.86 1.80
C SER A 153 2.03 -28.96 2.58
N GLU A 154 1.95 -30.21 2.10
CA GLU A 154 2.59 -31.36 2.74
C GLU A 154 4.12 -31.27 2.61
N ALA A 155 4.61 -30.83 1.45
CA ALA A 155 6.03 -30.62 1.24
C ALA A 155 6.60 -29.58 2.19
N TYR A 156 5.92 -28.45 2.36
CA TYR A 156 6.36 -27.39 3.26
C TYR A 156 6.46 -27.87 4.70
N GLU A 157 5.40 -28.50 5.24
CA GLU A 157 5.38 -28.98 6.63
C GLU A 157 6.46 -30.05 6.88
N GLN A 158 6.62 -31.00 5.96
CA GLN A 158 7.64 -32.05 6.11
C GLN A 158 9.07 -31.50 6.07
N ILE A 159 9.37 -30.61 5.11
CA ILE A 159 10.69 -30.02 4.97
C ILE A 159 10.99 -29.10 6.15
N LYS A 160 9.99 -28.33 6.59
CA LYS A 160 10.10 -27.49 7.78
C LYS A 160 10.45 -28.32 9.01
N ALA A 161 9.71 -29.39 9.28
CA ALA A 161 9.98 -30.29 10.41
C ALA A 161 11.38 -30.93 10.33
N ASN A 162 11.83 -31.33 9.14
CA ASN A 162 13.15 -31.91 8.95
C ASN A 162 14.28 -30.90 9.25
N ILE A 163 14.15 -29.66 8.74
CA ILE A 163 15.14 -28.60 8.94
C ILE A 163 15.14 -28.13 10.40
N GLU A 164 13.98 -27.93 11.03
CA GLU A 164 13.87 -27.59 12.45
C GLU A 164 14.46 -28.70 13.33
N GLY A 165 14.30 -29.97 12.94
CA GLY A 165 14.90 -31.10 13.65
C GLY A 165 16.44 -31.17 13.57
N GLN A 166 17.04 -30.73 12.46
CA GLN A 166 18.50 -30.76 12.26
C GLN A 166 19.21 -29.47 12.67
N PHE A 167 18.60 -28.32 12.38
CA PHE A 167 19.21 -27.00 12.54
C PHE A 167 18.54 -26.14 13.62
N GLY A 168 17.46 -26.63 14.26
CA GLY A 168 16.69 -25.86 15.23
C GLY A 168 16.08 -24.59 14.62
N ASP A 169 15.94 -23.56 15.44
CA ASP A 169 15.37 -22.26 15.04
C ASP A 169 16.37 -21.35 14.30
N ARG A 170 17.53 -21.86 13.87
CA ARG A 170 18.59 -21.07 13.21
C ARG A 170 18.13 -20.46 11.89
N PHE A 171 17.25 -21.14 11.17
CA PHE A 171 16.80 -20.73 9.85
C PHE A 171 15.29 -20.55 9.79
N LEU A 172 14.87 -19.46 9.18
CA LEU A 172 13.51 -19.23 8.73
C LEU A 172 13.37 -19.79 7.31
N ILE A 173 12.38 -20.66 7.12
CA ILE A 173 12.18 -21.39 5.85
C ILE A 173 11.07 -20.71 5.07
N ILE A 174 11.45 -20.20 3.91
CA ILE A 174 10.57 -19.51 2.98
C ILE A 174 10.40 -20.38 1.75
N PHE A 175 9.16 -20.55 1.30
CA PHE A 175 8.77 -21.37 0.17
C PHE A 175 8.03 -20.51 -0.83
N GLN A 176 8.65 -20.31 -1.99
CA GLN A 176 8.26 -19.32 -2.99
C GLN A 176 8.26 -19.92 -4.39
N GLU A 177 7.58 -19.23 -5.31
CA GLU A 177 7.58 -19.56 -6.72
C GLU A 177 8.63 -18.75 -7.49
N GLY A 178 9.54 -19.42 -8.20
CA GLY A 178 10.61 -18.80 -8.99
C GLY A 178 10.13 -18.39 -10.37
N ILE A 179 10.82 -17.46 -11.05
CA ILE A 179 10.35 -16.76 -12.28
C ILE A 179 9.76 -17.70 -13.35
N ASN A 180 10.26 -18.93 -13.42
CA ASN A 180 9.83 -19.95 -14.38
C ASN A 180 8.60 -20.76 -13.92
N GLY A 181 7.90 -20.31 -12.88
CA GLY A 181 6.78 -21.00 -12.23
C GLY A 181 7.17 -22.18 -11.35
N LYS A 182 8.47 -22.41 -11.13
CA LYS A 182 8.97 -23.55 -10.35
C LYS A 182 9.15 -23.18 -8.88
N PRO A 183 8.58 -23.95 -7.93
CA PRO A 183 8.69 -23.66 -6.52
C PRO A 183 10.10 -23.96 -6.00
N PHE A 184 10.60 -23.14 -5.07
CA PHE A 184 11.92 -23.26 -4.45
C PHE A 184 11.87 -22.87 -2.98
N PHE A 185 12.80 -23.44 -2.20
CA PHE A 185 12.95 -23.14 -0.79
C PHE A 185 14.12 -22.17 -0.57
N VAL A 186 13.96 -21.27 0.38
CA VAL A 186 14.98 -20.32 0.82
C VAL A 186 15.11 -20.42 2.32
N LEU A 187 16.32 -20.68 2.80
CA LEU A 187 16.65 -20.63 4.22
C LEU A 187 17.34 -19.30 4.49
N VAL A 188 16.76 -18.51 5.39
CA VAL A 188 17.31 -17.22 5.82
C VAL A 188 17.65 -17.32 7.31
N PRO A 189 18.80 -16.81 7.78
CA PRO A 189 19.10 -16.79 9.22
C PRO A 189 17.98 -16.13 10.01
N ASN A 190 17.50 -16.77 11.07
CA ASN A 190 16.35 -16.29 11.83
C ASN A 190 16.71 -15.01 12.61
N PRO A 191 16.17 -13.84 12.23
CA PRO A 191 16.50 -12.59 12.88
C PRO A 191 15.98 -12.51 14.32
N GLN A 192 15.00 -13.34 14.69
CA GLN A 192 14.43 -13.36 16.04
C GLN A 192 15.38 -14.00 17.05
N VAL A 193 16.08 -15.07 16.66
CA VAL A 193 17.09 -15.74 17.51
C VAL A 193 18.31 -14.82 17.69
N VAL A 194 18.74 -14.14 16.62
CA VAL A 194 19.82 -13.15 16.69
C VAL A 194 19.46 -11.99 17.64
N ARG A 195 18.20 -11.53 17.63
CA ARG A 195 17.71 -10.50 18.57
C ARG A 195 17.56 -11.00 20.00
N GLN A 196 17.16 -12.25 20.23
CA GLN A 196 17.06 -12.82 21.58
C GLN A 196 18.41 -12.98 22.26
N ASN A 197 19.45 -13.39 21.51
CA ASN A 197 20.81 -13.52 22.05
C ASN A 197 21.41 -12.16 22.43
N ASN A 198 21.00 -11.08 21.77
CA ASN A 198 21.30 -9.71 22.18
C ASN A 198 20.29 -9.24 23.24
N HIS A 199 20.48 -9.67 24.49
CA HIS A 199 19.65 -9.34 25.67
C HIS A 199 19.36 -7.83 25.94
N ARG A 200 19.91 -6.90 25.15
CA ARG A 200 19.77 -5.45 25.38
C ARG A 200 18.44 -4.84 24.89
N ASP A 201 17.72 -5.46 23.95
CA ASP A 201 16.51 -4.85 23.38
C ASP A 201 15.35 -5.86 23.25
N SER A 202 14.84 -6.39 24.37
CA SER A 202 13.48 -6.95 24.39
C SER A 202 12.47 -5.79 24.32
N GLU A 203 12.36 -5.15 23.16
CA GLU A 203 11.33 -4.15 22.95
C GLU A 203 9.96 -4.82 23.13
N LYS A 204 9.23 -4.41 24.17
CA LYS A 204 7.82 -4.77 24.35
C LYS A 204 7.06 -4.32 23.10
N ILE A 205 6.63 -5.29 22.29
CA ILE A 205 5.90 -5.08 21.04
C ILE A 205 4.60 -4.30 21.32
N THR A 206 3.96 -4.57 22.47
CA THR A 206 2.76 -3.87 22.91
C THR A 206 3.11 -2.78 23.94
N ARG A 207 2.88 -1.52 23.57
CA ARG A 207 3.01 -0.35 24.46
C ARG A 207 1.61 0.24 24.70
N PRO A 208 0.81 -0.34 25.62
CA PRO A 208 -0.59 0.07 25.81
C PRO A 208 -0.75 1.52 26.22
N GLY A 209 0.17 2.06 27.04
CA GLY A 209 0.16 3.48 27.41
C GLY A 209 0.34 4.43 26.22
N LEU A 210 1.19 4.07 25.25
CA LEU A 210 1.37 4.84 24.02
C LEU A 210 0.12 4.74 23.13
N ALA A 211 -0.45 3.55 22.98
CA ALA A 211 -1.69 3.37 22.20
C ALA A 211 -2.84 4.18 22.77
N LEU A 212 -3.01 4.17 24.10
CA LEU A 212 -4.03 4.96 24.78
C LEU A 212 -3.79 6.47 24.62
N LEU A 213 -2.54 6.93 24.79
CA LEU A 213 -2.19 8.34 24.61
C LEU A 213 -2.50 8.81 23.18
N LEU A 214 -2.13 8.01 22.17
CA LEU A 214 -2.40 8.32 20.77
C LEU A 214 -3.90 8.31 20.48
N LEU A 215 -4.66 7.35 21.00
CA LEU A 215 -6.11 7.31 20.87
C LEU A 215 -6.77 8.57 21.46
N VAL A 216 -6.37 8.97 22.67
CA VAL A 216 -6.89 10.18 23.31
C VAL A 216 -6.52 11.42 22.51
N ALA A 217 -5.27 11.54 22.04
CA ALA A 217 -4.84 12.65 21.19
C ALA A 217 -5.66 12.70 19.88
N THR A 218 -5.96 11.54 19.28
CA THR A 218 -6.78 11.44 18.06
C THR A 218 -8.22 11.80 18.33
N LEU A 219 -8.77 11.48 19.51
CA LEU A 219 -10.11 11.90 19.90
C LEU A 219 -10.20 13.43 19.96
N PHE A 220 -9.21 14.10 20.55
CA PHE A 220 -9.16 15.57 20.60
C PHE A 220 -9.03 16.19 19.20
N SER A 221 -8.09 15.72 18.38
CA SER A 221 -7.88 16.27 17.02
C SER A 221 -9.08 16.03 16.12
N THR A 222 -9.69 14.85 16.18
CA THR A 222 -10.89 14.52 15.40
C THR A 222 -12.11 15.29 15.87
N THR A 223 -12.27 15.50 17.19
CA THR A 223 -13.35 16.34 17.72
C THR A 223 -13.22 17.78 17.23
N PHE A 224 -12.00 18.33 17.20
CA PHE A 224 -11.76 19.67 16.67
C PHE A 224 -12.16 19.80 15.19
N VAL A 225 -11.85 18.81 14.36
CA VAL A 225 -12.30 18.77 12.96
C VAL A 225 -13.82 18.58 12.88
N GLY A 226 -14.41 17.75 13.73
CA GLY A 226 -15.85 17.53 13.83
C GLY A 226 -16.64 18.82 14.10
N LEU A 227 -16.11 19.73 14.91
CA LEU A 227 -16.72 21.05 15.14
C LEU A 227 -16.81 21.88 13.86
N ARG A 228 -15.76 21.83 13.03
CA ARG A 228 -15.74 22.53 11.74
C ARG A 228 -16.72 21.93 10.74
N ILE A 229 -16.82 20.60 10.73
CA ILE A 229 -17.79 19.87 9.90
C ILE A 229 -19.22 20.21 10.32
N ALA A 230 -19.48 20.33 11.63
CA ALA A 230 -20.76 20.79 12.16
C ALA A 230 -21.03 22.29 11.96
N GLY A 231 -20.17 23.03 11.24
CA GLY A 231 -20.38 24.44 10.88
C GLY A 231 -19.95 25.46 11.94
N PHE A 232 -19.34 25.04 13.05
CA PHE A 232 -18.91 25.96 14.11
C PHE A 232 -17.52 26.56 13.84
N GLN A 233 -17.41 27.89 14.01
CA GLN A 233 -16.13 28.60 13.96
C GLN A 233 -15.52 28.71 15.36
N VAL A 234 -14.39 28.02 15.58
CA VAL A 234 -13.66 28.08 16.86
C VAL A 234 -12.67 29.25 16.80
N ASN A 235 -13.09 30.40 17.34
CA ASN A 235 -12.27 31.62 17.35
C ASN A 235 -11.52 31.84 18.68
N SER A 236 -11.89 31.11 19.74
CA SER A 236 -11.26 31.20 21.05
C SER A 236 -11.28 29.84 21.78
N LEU A 237 -10.43 29.70 22.79
CA LEU A 237 -10.33 28.47 23.60
C LEU A 237 -11.57 28.27 24.50
N GLU A 238 -12.23 29.35 24.91
CA GLU A 238 -13.50 29.29 25.64
C GLU A 238 -14.65 28.77 24.76
N SER A 239 -14.72 29.23 23.51
CA SER A 239 -15.67 28.72 22.52
C SER A 239 -15.46 27.23 22.22
N TYR A 240 -14.23 26.74 22.31
CA TYR A 240 -13.94 25.33 22.14
C TYR A 240 -14.54 24.48 23.27
N LEU A 241 -14.37 24.89 24.53
CA LEU A 241 -14.85 24.12 25.69
C LEU A 241 -16.38 24.04 25.73
N THR A 242 -17.07 25.11 25.34
CA THR A 242 -18.54 25.11 25.29
C THR A 242 -19.09 24.30 24.13
N LEU A 243 -18.41 24.33 22.97
CA LEU A 243 -18.87 23.66 21.77
C LEU A 243 -18.36 22.23 21.64
N PHE A 244 -17.38 21.81 22.43
CA PHE A 244 -16.66 20.52 22.35
C PHE A 244 -17.56 19.33 22.02
N PHE A 245 -18.69 19.20 22.73
CA PHE A 245 -19.62 18.09 22.59
C PHE A 245 -20.29 18.00 21.21
N ASN A 246 -20.36 19.09 20.44
CA ASN A 246 -20.93 19.08 19.09
C ASN A 246 -20.02 18.39 18.07
N GLY A 247 -18.70 18.32 18.32
CA GLY A 247 -17.74 17.64 17.45
C GLY A 247 -17.57 16.15 17.77
N VAL A 248 -18.03 15.72 18.94
CA VAL A 248 -17.88 14.35 19.46
C VAL A 248 -18.57 13.30 18.58
N PRO A 249 -19.80 13.51 18.04
CA PRO A 249 -20.45 12.52 17.19
C PRO A 249 -19.61 12.10 15.98
N TYR A 250 -18.98 13.06 15.30
CA TYR A 250 -18.05 12.79 14.20
C TYR A 250 -16.84 11.98 14.67
N ALA A 251 -16.20 12.42 15.76
CA ALA A 251 -14.99 11.80 16.27
C ALA A 251 -15.23 10.34 16.72
N LEU A 252 -16.31 10.09 17.46
CA LEU A 252 -16.70 8.76 17.86
C LEU A 252 -17.03 7.88 16.67
N GLY A 253 -17.77 8.39 15.68
CA GLY A 253 -18.08 7.65 14.45
C GLY A 253 -16.81 7.22 13.72
N LEU A 254 -15.91 8.15 13.44
CA LEU A 254 -14.70 7.88 12.66
C LEU A 254 -13.71 6.97 13.41
N ILE A 255 -13.47 7.23 14.71
CA ILE A 255 -12.56 6.40 15.54
C ILE A 255 -13.12 4.99 15.71
N THR A 256 -14.45 4.84 15.82
CA THR A 256 -15.07 3.51 15.89
C THR A 256 -14.80 2.73 14.61
N ILE A 257 -15.04 3.34 13.44
CA ILE A 257 -14.81 2.68 12.14
C ILE A 257 -13.34 2.27 11.99
N LEU A 258 -12.41 3.22 12.12
CA LEU A 258 -10.97 2.96 11.97
C LEU A 258 -10.43 2.00 13.05
N GLY A 259 -10.90 2.16 14.29
CA GLY A 259 -10.51 1.31 15.40
C GLY A 259 -10.96 -0.13 15.20
N THR A 260 -12.20 -0.35 14.75
CA THR A 260 -12.69 -1.70 14.44
C THR A 260 -11.99 -2.32 13.23
N HIS A 261 -11.61 -1.51 12.22
CA HIS A 261 -10.80 -1.96 11.09
C HIS A 261 -9.46 -2.53 11.58
N GLU A 262 -8.67 -1.74 12.30
CA GLU A 262 -7.37 -2.20 12.81
C GLU A 262 -7.50 -3.31 13.85
N LEU A 263 -8.57 -3.31 14.64
CA LEU A 263 -8.85 -4.38 15.58
C LEU A 263 -9.15 -5.70 14.84
N GLY A 264 -9.81 -5.65 13.68
CA GLY A 264 -10.02 -6.81 12.81
C GLY A 264 -8.69 -7.43 12.37
N HIS A 265 -7.74 -6.62 11.92
CA HIS A 265 -6.39 -7.11 11.61
C HIS A 265 -5.69 -7.69 12.85
N TYR A 266 -5.74 -6.97 13.99
CA TYR A 266 -5.09 -7.38 15.23
C TYR A 266 -5.60 -8.73 15.75
N LEU A 267 -6.92 -8.93 15.79
CA LEU A 267 -7.54 -10.16 16.29
C LEU A 267 -7.21 -11.36 15.40
N THR A 268 -7.24 -11.18 14.08
CA THR A 268 -6.90 -12.25 13.14
C THR A 268 -5.39 -12.56 13.14
N ALA A 269 -4.54 -11.53 13.24
CA ALA A 269 -3.09 -11.73 13.42
C ALA A 269 -2.79 -12.54 14.69
N ARG A 270 -3.48 -12.23 15.79
CA ARG A 270 -3.38 -12.98 17.05
C ARG A 270 -3.86 -14.43 16.92
N PHE A 271 -4.96 -14.67 16.19
CA PHE A 271 -5.46 -16.02 15.90
C PHE A 271 -4.40 -16.87 15.19
N TYR A 272 -3.70 -16.28 14.21
CA TYR A 272 -2.59 -16.92 13.48
C TYR A 272 -1.24 -16.87 14.20
N LYS A 273 -1.19 -16.43 15.47
CA LYS A 273 0.04 -16.29 16.27
C LYS A 273 1.10 -15.38 15.63
N ILE A 274 0.68 -14.45 14.79
CA ILE A 274 1.52 -13.41 14.21
C ILE A 274 1.70 -12.34 15.29
N ARG A 275 2.94 -11.99 15.61
CA ARG A 275 3.23 -10.92 16.58
C ARG A 275 2.82 -9.60 15.96
N SER A 276 1.95 -8.83 16.62
CA SER A 276 1.49 -7.52 16.17
C SER A 276 1.43 -6.52 17.32
N THR A 277 1.54 -5.22 16.99
CA THR A 277 1.31 -4.15 17.96
C THR A 277 -0.18 -3.93 18.20
N LEU A 278 -0.52 -3.21 19.26
CA LEU A 278 -1.86 -2.64 19.39
C LEU A 278 -2.10 -1.59 18.29
N PRO A 279 -3.36 -1.32 17.92
CA PRO A 279 -3.68 -0.24 16.98
C PRO A 279 -3.16 1.11 17.48
N TYR A 280 -2.30 1.74 16.68
CA TYR A 280 -1.81 3.09 16.94
C TYR A 280 -2.51 4.07 16.03
N PHE A 281 -3.23 5.02 16.62
CA PHE A 281 -3.86 6.12 15.88
C PHE A 281 -2.85 7.24 15.62
N ILE A 282 -2.98 7.92 14.48
CA ILE A 282 -2.10 9.03 14.09
C ILE A 282 -2.90 10.35 14.16
N PRO A 283 -2.82 11.11 15.28
CA PRO A 283 -3.59 12.35 15.46
C PRO A 283 -3.08 13.47 14.56
N ILE A 284 -3.99 14.14 13.85
CA ILE A 284 -3.68 15.34 13.06
C ILE A 284 -4.81 16.36 13.20
N PRO A 285 -4.53 17.61 13.63
CA PRO A 285 -5.57 18.63 13.86
C PRO A 285 -6.10 19.29 12.57
N TYR A 286 -5.86 18.70 11.41
CA TYR A 286 -6.23 19.16 10.07
C TYR A 286 -6.76 17.99 9.25
N PHE A 287 -7.21 18.24 8.00
CA PHE A 287 -7.78 17.22 7.11
C PHE A 287 -8.98 16.51 7.74
N LEU A 288 -8.90 15.20 8.01
CA LEU A 288 -9.98 14.40 8.62
C LEU A 288 -9.89 14.31 10.16
N GLY A 289 -8.91 14.96 10.79
CA GLY A 289 -8.68 14.82 12.24
C GLY A 289 -7.75 13.67 12.62
N THR A 290 -7.40 12.80 11.66
CA THR A 290 -6.50 11.66 11.80
C THR A 290 -5.93 11.26 10.44
N PHE A 291 -4.73 10.67 10.40
CA PHE A 291 -4.25 9.94 9.20
C PHE A 291 -4.74 8.50 9.13
N GLY A 292 -5.44 8.04 10.17
CA GLY A 292 -5.86 6.65 10.31
C GLY A 292 -5.30 6.03 11.57
N ALA A 293 -5.39 4.70 11.61
CA ALA A 293 -4.71 3.87 12.58
C ALA A 293 -3.93 2.80 11.82
N PHE A 294 -2.93 2.22 12.47
CA PHE A 294 -2.19 1.11 11.89
C PHE A 294 -1.74 0.13 12.97
N ILE A 295 -1.57 -1.13 12.58
CA ILE A 295 -0.82 -2.13 13.34
C ILE A 295 0.53 -2.41 12.66
N LYS A 296 1.56 -2.68 13.46
CA LYS A 296 2.85 -3.13 12.95
C LYS A 296 2.97 -4.64 13.14
N MET A 297 3.21 -5.37 12.05
CA MET A 297 3.56 -6.80 12.11
C MET A 297 5.01 -6.95 12.57
N GLY A 298 5.22 -7.77 13.61
CA GLY A 298 6.51 -8.07 14.22
C GLY A 298 7.07 -9.44 13.84
N SER A 299 6.36 -10.21 13.03
CA SER A 299 6.77 -11.51 12.51
C SER A 299 6.18 -11.75 11.11
N PRO A 300 6.85 -12.53 10.25
CA PRO A 300 6.36 -12.85 8.92
C PRO A 300 5.07 -13.68 8.97
N VAL A 301 4.25 -13.56 7.92
CA VAL A 301 2.99 -14.29 7.79
C VAL A 301 3.27 -15.76 7.40
N PRO A 302 2.65 -16.76 8.04
CA PRO A 302 3.03 -18.17 7.87
C PRO A 302 2.69 -18.73 6.48
N HIS A 303 1.52 -18.40 5.93
CA HIS A 303 1.06 -18.92 4.64
C HIS A 303 0.01 -18.00 4.00
N ARG A 304 -0.26 -18.15 2.70
CA ARG A 304 -1.22 -17.31 1.96
C ARG A 304 -2.64 -17.27 2.55
N LYS A 305 -3.14 -18.36 3.15
CA LYS A 305 -4.45 -18.33 3.83
C LYS A 305 -4.50 -17.37 5.03
N ALA A 306 -3.40 -17.24 5.78
CA ALA A 306 -3.30 -16.31 6.91
C ALA A 306 -3.15 -14.88 6.39
N LEU A 307 -2.39 -14.68 5.30
CA LEU A 307 -2.30 -13.39 4.61
C LEU A 307 -3.69 -12.91 4.19
N PHE A 308 -4.47 -13.78 3.53
CA PHE A 308 -5.84 -13.48 3.12
C PHE A 308 -6.73 -13.10 4.31
N ASP A 309 -6.80 -13.96 5.32
CA ASP A 309 -7.72 -13.77 6.46
C ASP A 309 -7.39 -12.49 7.25
N VAL A 310 -6.11 -12.21 7.47
CA VAL A 310 -5.68 -10.96 8.12
C VAL A 310 -6.07 -9.76 7.28
N SER A 311 -5.87 -9.82 5.96
CA SER A 311 -6.11 -8.69 5.06
C SER A 311 -7.58 -8.38 4.85
N ILE A 312 -8.45 -9.39 4.79
CA ILE A 312 -9.90 -9.17 4.63
C ILE A 312 -10.60 -8.77 5.94
N ALA A 313 -10.06 -9.19 7.09
CA ALA A 313 -10.70 -8.97 8.39
C ALA A 313 -10.86 -7.47 8.73
N GLY A 314 -9.85 -6.65 8.43
CA GLY A 314 -9.90 -5.21 8.71
C GLY A 314 -10.97 -4.48 7.90
N PRO A 315 -10.89 -4.48 6.55
CA PRO A 315 -11.89 -3.85 5.70
C PRO A 315 -13.32 -4.30 5.99
N LEU A 316 -13.52 -5.60 6.24
CA LEU A 316 -14.85 -6.13 6.56
C LEU A 316 -15.35 -5.62 7.92
N ALA A 317 -14.51 -5.63 8.96
CA ALA A 317 -14.89 -5.13 10.28
C ALA A 317 -15.22 -3.63 10.26
N GLY A 318 -14.37 -2.82 9.63
CA GLY A 318 -14.62 -1.39 9.45
C GLY A 318 -15.88 -1.12 8.64
N PHE A 319 -16.11 -1.89 7.57
CA PHE A 319 -17.30 -1.78 6.74
C PHE A 319 -18.59 -2.14 7.49
N MET A 320 -18.56 -3.19 8.32
CA MET A 320 -19.69 -3.59 9.16
C MET A 320 -20.11 -2.49 10.15
N MET A 321 -19.17 -1.69 10.65
CA MET A 321 -19.47 -0.51 11.48
C MET A 321 -19.90 0.70 10.65
N THR A 322 -19.36 0.82 9.44
CA THR A 322 -19.66 1.93 8.53
C THR A 322 -21.12 1.94 8.11
N ILE A 323 -21.71 0.79 7.76
CA ILE A 323 -23.11 0.69 7.31
C ILE A 323 -24.10 1.30 8.32
N PRO A 324 -24.19 0.83 9.58
CA PRO A 324 -25.18 1.34 10.52
C PRO A 324 -24.96 2.81 10.88
N LEU A 325 -23.70 3.25 11.02
CA LEU A 325 -23.39 4.65 11.30
C LEU A 325 -23.77 5.56 10.13
N LEU A 326 -23.50 5.13 8.90
CA LEU A 326 -23.87 5.88 7.71
C LEU A 326 -25.39 5.96 7.55
N ILE A 327 -26.12 4.85 7.69
CA ILE A 327 -27.58 4.85 7.60
C ILE A 327 -28.19 5.76 8.68
N TRP A 328 -27.74 5.63 9.93
CA TRP A 328 -28.22 6.48 11.02
C TRP A 328 -27.91 7.96 10.76
N GLY A 329 -26.70 8.27 10.31
CA GLY A 329 -26.31 9.63 9.97
C GLY A 329 -27.13 10.21 8.81
N LEU A 330 -27.36 9.43 7.75
CA LEU A 330 -28.17 9.83 6.60
C LEU A 330 -29.62 10.12 7.01
N ALA A 331 -30.20 9.31 7.90
CA ALA A 331 -31.54 9.55 8.43
C ALA A 331 -31.67 10.85 9.26
N HIS A 332 -30.56 11.42 9.72
CA HIS A 332 -30.51 12.70 10.45
C HIS A 332 -29.89 13.83 9.60
N SER A 333 -29.68 13.60 8.30
CA SER A 333 -29.13 14.58 7.38
C SER A 333 -30.25 15.42 6.76
N GLU A 334 -29.94 16.64 6.35
CA GLU A 334 -30.91 17.53 5.73
C GLU A 334 -30.82 17.48 4.19
N ILE A 335 -31.95 17.66 3.52
CA ILE A 335 -32.01 17.63 2.05
C ILE A 335 -31.93 19.06 1.52
N VAL A 336 -30.93 19.31 0.68
CA VAL A 336 -30.65 20.64 0.12
C VAL A 336 -30.71 20.58 -1.42
N ALA A 337 -30.96 21.69 -2.09
CA ALA A 337 -30.91 21.72 -3.56
C ALA A 337 -29.49 21.45 -4.08
N LEU A 338 -29.34 20.69 -5.16
CA LEU A 338 -28.04 20.47 -5.82
C LEU A 338 -27.45 21.82 -6.29
N PRO A 339 -26.27 22.24 -5.78
CA PRO A 339 -25.62 23.45 -6.27
C PRO A 339 -24.95 23.22 -7.64
N GLU A 340 -24.87 24.27 -8.48
CA GLU A 340 -24.36 24.19 -9.86
C GLU A 340 -22.87 23.84 -10.01
N LYS A 341 -22.09 23.90 -8.92
CA LYS A 341 -20.68 23.51 -8.86
C LYS A 341 -20.40 22.69 -7.61
N THR A 342 -20.27 21.38 -7.75
CA THR A 342 -19.91 20.46 -6.66
C THR A 342 -18.51 19.89 -6.86
N GLY A 343 -17.67 20.04 -5.84
CA GLY A 343 -16.55 19.12 -5.60
C GLY A 343 -17.04 17.92 -4.77
N MET A 344 -16.47 16.74 -4.99
CA MET A 344 -16.84 15.44 -4.38
C MET A 344 -16.89 15.45 -2.82
N LEU A 345 -16.15 16.35 -2.19
CA LEU A 345 -15.94 16.38 -0.73
C LEU A 345 -16.55 17.63 -0.08
N ASN A 346 -17.73 18.06 -0.54
CA ASN A 346 -18.50 19.03 0.22
C ASN A 346 -19.51 18.29 1.12
N PRO A 347 -19.22 18.12 2.42
CA PRO A 347 -20.16 17.48 3.34
C PRO A 347 -21.53 18.18 3.36
N ASN A 348 -21.57 19.46 2.97
CA ASN A 348 -22.78 20.27 3.01
C ASN A 348 -23.68 20.10 1.77
N ALA A 349 -23.23 19.39 0.73
CA ALA A 349 -23.99 19.16 -0.50
C ALA A 349 -23.50 17.92 -1.27
N LEU A 350 -23.64 16.74 -0.66
CA LEU A 350 -23.23 15.47 -1.26
C LEU A 350 -24.24 15.03 -2.33
N ASN A 351 -23.75 14.63 -3.51
CA ASN A 351 -24.57 13.96 -4.52
C ASN A 351 -24.56 12.44 -4.30
N PRO A 352 -25.69 11.81 -3.96
CA PRO A 352 -25.72 10.37 -3.67
C PRO A 352 -25.33 9.49 -4.88
N GLN A 353 -25.42 9.99 -6.11
CA GLN A 353 -25.07 9.27 -7.34
C GLN A 353 -23.55 9.05 -7.51
N TYR A 354 -22.72 9.61 -6.63
CA TYR A 354 -21.26 9.45 -6.64
C TYR A 354 -20.81 7.99 -6.56
N SER A 355 -21.54 7.14 -5.82
CA SER A 355 -21.29 5.70 -5.83
C SER A 355 -22.59 4.91 -5.79
N ILE A 356 -22.56 3.69 -6.34
CA ILE A 356 -23.72 2.78 -6.32
C ILE A 356 -24.13 2.49 -4.88
N LEU A 357 -23.17 2.17 -4.01
CA LEU A 357 -23.47 1.82 -2.62
C LEU A 357 -24.05 3.00 -1.83
N LEU A 358 -23.44 4.19 -1.97
CA LEU A 358 -23.95 5.39 -1.30
C LEU A 358 -25.36 5.76 -1.76
N ALA A 359 -25.64 5.65 -3.06
CA ALA A 359 -26.98 5.89 -3.60
C ALA A 359 -28.02 4.93 -3.01
N LEU A 360 -27.69 3.64 -2.92
CA LEU A 360 -28.57 2.63 -2.33
C LEU A 360 -28.82 2.89 -0.84
N LEU A 361 -27.77 3.20 -0.07
CA LEU A 361 -27.90 3.51 1.35
C LEU A 361 -28.66 4.82 1.59
N SER A 362 -28.45 5.83 0.75
CA SER A 362 -29.16 7.11 0.81
C SER A 362 -30.64 6.94 0.49
N LYS A 363 -30.99 6.14 -0.55
CA LYS A 363 -32.39 5.81 -0.85
C LYS A 363 -33.04 5.02 0.28
N LEU A 364 -32.30 4.10 0.90
CA LEU A 364 -32.81 3.30 2.02
C LEU A 364 -33.10 4.18 3.25
N ALA A 365 -32.26 5.16 3.54
CA ALA A 365 -32.39 6.03 4.70
C ALA A 365 -33.43 7.15 4.51
N LEU A 366 -33.45 7.81 3.35
CA LEU A 366 -34.26 9.01 3.07
C LEU A 366 -35.53 8.73 2.24
N GLY A 367 -35.68 7.53 1.69
CA GLY A 367 -36.88 7.08 1.01
C GLY A 367 -37.30 7.95 -0.18
N SER A 368 -38.55 8.43 -0.16
CA SER A 368 -39.17 9.24 -1.22
C SER A 368 -38.73 10.70 -1.23
N GLU A 369 -38.08 11.18 -0.17
CA GLU A 369 -37.65 12.57 -0.07
C GLU A 369 -36.41 12.84 -0.95
N LEU A 370 -35.62 11.80 -1.22
CA LEU A 370 -34.48 11.85 -2.12
C LEU A 370 -34.93 11.80 -3.58
N THR A 371 -34.72 12.90 -4.30
CA THR A 371 -35.06 13.10 -5.71
C THR A 371 -33.82 13.41 -6.55
N ALA A 372 -33.94 13.35 -7.88
CA ALA A 372 -32.83 13.59 -8.81
C ALA A 372 -32.23 15.01 -8.79
N LYS A 373 -32.86 15.95 -8.09
CA LYS A 373 -32.40 17.34 -7.94
C LYS A 373 -32.01 17.71 -6.50
N SER A 374 -32.01 16.73 -5.60
CA SER A 374 -31.63 16.92 -4.20
C SER A 374 -30.21 16.44 -3.87
N ALA A 375 -29.46 17.28 -3.18
CA ALA A 375 -28.22 16.96 -2.47
C ALA A 375 -28.52 16.70 -0.99
N ILE A 376 -27.55 16.13 -0.29
CA ILE A 376 -27.64 15.83 1.14
C ILE A 376 -26.61 16.68 1.88
N ASP A 377 -27.07 17.49 2.83
CA ASP A 377 -26.22 18.11 3.86
C ASP A 377 -26.02 17.09 4.98
N LEU A 378 -24.82 16.52 5.02
CA LEU A 378 -24.52 15.36 5.84
C LEU A 378 -24.40 15.74 7.30
N HIS A 379 -25.19 15.05 8.14
CA HIS A 379 -24.94 15.03 9.57
C HIS A 379 -23.50 14.58 9.87
N PRO A 380 -22.81 15.09 10.91
CA PRO A 380 -21.41 14.76 11.17
C PRO A 380 -21.12 13.24 11.28
N VAL A 381 -22.07 12.45 11.76
CA VAL A 381 -21.96 10.97 11.77
C VAL A 381 -22.06 10.37 10.36
N ALA A 382 -22.90 10.94 9.49
CA ALA A 382 -22.99 10.54 8.09
C ALA A 382 -21.69 10.84 7.34
N VAL A 383 -21.04 11.98 7.64
CA VAL A 383 -19.69 12.31 7.13
C VAL A 383 -18.67 11.25 7.58
N ALA A 384 -18.68 10.86 8.86
CA ALA A 384 -17.81 9.79 9.35
C ALA A 384 -18.06 8.45 8.64
N GLY A 385 -19.32 8.08 8.42
CA GLY A 385 -19.68 6.88 7.66
C GLY A 385 -19.26 6.95 6.18
N PHE A 386 -19.43 8.10 5.53
CA PHE A 386 -18.99 8.30 4.15
C PHE A 386 -17.45 8.20 4.03
N LEU A 387 -16.72 8.79 4.98
CA LEU A 387 -15.27 8.61 5.07
C LEU A 387 -14.89 7.16 5.34
N GLY A 388 -15.67 6.43 6.14
CA GLY A 388 -15.53 4.99 6.34
C GLY A 388 -15.59 4.22 5.01
N LEU A 389 -16.56 4.53 4.14
CA LEU A 389 -16.63 3.92 2.80
C LEU A 389 -15.39 4.23 1.96
N ILE A 390 -14.92 5.48 1.98
CA ILE A 390 -13.70 5.88 1.27
C ILE A 390 -12.49 5.09 1.79
N VAL A 391 -12.31 5.00 3.11
CA VAL A 391 -11.20 4.26 3.72
C VAL A 391 -11.27 2.77 3.37
N THR A 392 -12.45 2.15 3.45
CA THR A 392 -12.64 0.76 3.02
C THR A 392 -12.28 0.58 1.54
N ALA A 393 -12.72 1.48 0.65
CA ALA A 393 -12.39 1.41 -0.77
C ALA A 393 -10.88 1.54 -1.01
N LEU A 394 -10.22 2.49 -0.35
CA LEU A 394 -8.77 2.67 -0.48
C LEU A 394 -8.02 1.43 -0.02
N ASN A 395 -8.37 0.88 1.14
CA ASN A 395 -7.73 -0.32 1.65
C ASN A 395 -8.00 -1.54 0.77
N LEU A 396 -9.19 -1.66 0.17
CA LEU A 396 -9.51 -2.74 -0.76
C LEU A 396 -8.93 -2.57 -2.17
N MET A 397 -8.28 -1.45 -2.50
CA MET A 397 -7.61 -1.30 -3.79
C MET A 397 -6.58 -2.42 -3.98
N PRO A 398 -6.57 -3.11 -5.12
CA PRO A 398 -5.70 -4.28 -5.33
C PRO A 398 -4.27 -3.85 -5.68
N VAL A 399 -3.62 -3.12 -4.78
CA VAL A 399 -2.34 -2.45 -5.04
C VAL A 399 -1.38 -2.64 -3.87
N GLY A 400 -0.31 -3.42 -4.10
CA GLY A 400 0.86 -3.42 -3.23
C GLY A 400 0.57 -3.83 -1.79
N GLN A 401 1.00 -2.98 -0.85
CA GLN A 401 0.88 -3.17 0.60
C GLN A 401 -0.51 -2.84 1.19
N LEU A 402 -1.48 -2.45 0.35
CA LEU A 402 -2.85 -2.25 0.81
C LEU A 402 -3.52 -3.60 1.05
N ASP A 403 -4.56 -3.64 1.88
CA ASP A 403 -5.29 -4.86 2.21
C ASP A 403 -5.78 -5.61 0.95
N GLY A 404 -6.30 -4.88 -0.04
CA GLY A 404 -6.71 -5.41 -1.33
C GLY A 404 -5.55 -5.99 -2.15
N GLY A 405 -4.36 -5.40 -2.03
CA GLY A 405 -3.14 -5.93 -2.63
C GLY A 405 -2.76 -7.28 -2.04
N HIS A 406 -2.78 -7.39 -0.70
CA HIS A 406 -2.56 -8.66 -0.01
C HIS A 406 -3.65 -9.71 -0.29
N ILE A 407 -4.91 -9.30 -0.44
CA ILE A 407 -6.01 -10.20 -0.84
C ILE A 407 -5.73 -10.79 -2.22
N VAL A 408 -5.38 -9.96 -3.21
CA VAL A 408 -5.09 -10.39 -4.58
C VAL A 408 -3.80 -11.22 -4.64
N HIS A 409 -2.77 -10.87 -3.86
CA HIS A 409 -1.56 -11.69 -3.71
C HIS A 409 -1.92 -13.05 -3.13
N ALA A 410 -2.67 -13.08 -2.03
CA ALA A 410 -3.07 -14.34 -1.44
C ALA A 410 -3.88 -15.20 -2.43
N MET A 411 -4.76 -14.64 -3.27
CA MET A 411 -5.53 -15.40 -4.27
C MET A 411 -4.70 -15.88 -5.46
N PHE A 412 -3.90 -15.01 -6.07
CA PHE A 412 -3.30 -15.26 -7.39
C PHE A 412 -1.76 -15.37 -7.40
N GLY A 413 -1.13 -15.27 -6.23
CA GLY A 413 0.31 -15.23 -6.08
C GLY A 413 0.92 -13.86 -6.40
N GLN A 414 2.18 -13.68 -6.00
CA GLN A 414 2.82 -12.36 -6.00
C GLN A 414 2.92 -11.73 -7.39
N ARG A 415 3.23 -12.52 -8.42
CA ARG A 415 3.41 -12.00 -9.79
C ARG A 415 2.12 -11.44 -10.37
N THR A 416 1.05 -12.21 -10.25
CA THR A 416 -0.26 -11.83 -10.76
C THR A 416 -0.78 -10.62 -10.00
N ALA A 417 -0.55 -10.54 -8.68
CA ALA A 417 -0.91 -9.38 -7.88
C ALA A 417 -0.17 -8.11 -8.28
N VAL A 418 1.14 -8.19 -8.57
CA VAL A 418 1.89 -7.05 -9.11
C VAL A 418 1.29 -6.57 -10.44
N PHE A 419 0.93 -7.50 -11.34
CA PHE A 419 0.31 -7.17 -12.62
C PHE A 419 -1.06 -6.51 -12.44
N ILE A 420 -1.94 -7.09 -11.60
CA ILE A 420 -3.25 -6.52 -11.26
C ILE A 420 -3.09 -5.14 -10.63
N GLY A 421 -2.11 -4.94 -9.74
CA GLY A 421 -1.85 -3.66 -9.11
C GLY A 421 -1.38 -2.58 -10.08
N GLN A 422 -0.61 -2.94 -11.12
CA GLN A 422 -0.25 -2.01 -12.19
C GLN A 422 -1.48 -1.58 -13.00
N ILE A 423 -2.35 -2.53 -13.35
CA ILE A 423 -3.60 -2.24 -14.06
C ILE A 423 -4.50 -1.34 -13.21
N ALA A 424 -4.67 -1.67 -11.92
CA ALA A 424 -5.51 -0.88 -11.01
C ALA A 424 -5.01 0.56 -10.87
N ARG A 425 -3.70 0.78 -10.77
CA ARG A 425 -3.10 2.14 -10.79
C ARG A 425 -3.41 2.88 -12.08
N LEU A 426 -3.21 2.23 -13.23
CA LEU A 426 -3.47 2.83 -14.53
C LEU A 426 -4.94 3.19 -14.70
N LEU A 427 -5.85 2.30 -14.31
CA LEU A 427 -7.29 2.54 -14.36
C LEU A 427 -7.72 3.68 -13.44
N LEU A 428 -7.21 3.75 -12.21
CA LEU A 428 -7.51 4.85 -11.30
C LEU A 428 -6.95 6.18 -11.83
N LEU A 429 -5.75 6.16 -12.41
CA LEU A 429 -5.16 7.34 -13.06
C LEU A 429 -6.01 7.80 -14.26
N MET A 430 -6.47 6.88 -15.10
CA MET A 430 -7.39 7.21 -16.19
C MET A 430 -8.71 7.78 -15.66
N LEU A 431 -9.27 7.19 -14.62
CA LEU A 431 -10.48 7.68 -13.97
C LEU A 431 -10.28 9.08 -13.38
N SER A 432 -9.09 9.40 -12.89
CA SER A 432 -8.77 10.72 -12.32
C SER A 432 -8.83 11.88 -13.32
N PHE A 433 -8.65 11.60 -14.63
CA PHE A 433 -8.83 12.62 -15.68
C PHE A 433 -10.30 12.91 -15.96
N ILE A 434 -11.18 11.94 -15.72
CA ILE A 434 -12.63 12.11 -15.84
C ILE A 434 -13.16 12.79 -14.56
N ARG A 435 -12.54 12.48 -13.42
CA ARG A 435 -13.00 12.79 -12.07
C ARG A 435 -11.82 13.25 -11.22
N GLU A 436 -11.63 14.57 -11.15
CA GLU A 436 -10.48 15.22 -10.51
C GLU A 436 -10.27 14.75 -9.05
N GLU A 437 -11.32 14.32 -8.37
CA GLU A 437 -11.27 13.80 -7.01
C GLU A 437 -10.35 12.58 -6.80
N PHE A 438 -10.22 11.71 -7.80
CA PHE A 438 -9.36 10.52 -7.70
C PHE A 438 -7.90 10.83 -7.96
N LEU A 439 -7.57 12.06 -8.39
CA LEU A 439 -6.20 12.44 -8.74
C LEU A 439 -5.26 12.32 -7.54
N LEU A 440 -5.67 12.81 -6.37
CA LEU A 440 -4.87 12.71 -5.15
C LEU A 440 -4.56 11.24 -4.83
N TRP A 441 -5.57 10.37 -4.91
CA TRP A 441 -5.42 8.95 -4.64
C TRP A 441 -4.57 8.25 -5.70
N ALA A 442 -4.76 8.56 -6.99
CA ALA A 442 -3.94 8.03 -8.07
C ALA A 442 -2.45 8.39 -7.90
N ILE A 443 -2.15 9.61 -7.47
CA ILE A 443 -0.79 10.05 -7.14
C ILE A 443 -0.25 9.24 -5.96
N ILE A 444 -1.00 9.12 -4.85
CA ILE A 444 -0.57 8.34 -3.68
C ILE A 444 -0.25 6.89 -4.07
N LEU A 445 -1.14 6.23 -4.83
CA LEU A 445 -0.95 4.84 -5.25
C LEU A 445 0.26 4.63 -6.15
N LEU A 446 0.69 5.64 -6.91
CA LEU A 446 1.89 5.55 -7.74
C LEU A 446 3.16 5.34 -6.90
N PHE A 447 3.20 5.93 -5.69
CA PHE A 447 4.33 5.83 -4.77
C PHE A 447 4.30 4.60 -3.86
N VAL A 448 3.15 3.93 -3.73
CA VAL A 448 3.08 2.67 -2.96
C VAL A 448 3.93 1.60 -3.68
N PRO A 449 4.74 0.79 -3.00
CA PRO A 449 5.43 -0.34 -3.63
C PRO A 449 4.43 -1.40 -4.09
N LEU A 450 4.65 -2.01 -5.27
CA LEU A 450 3.79 -3.11 -5.77
C LEU A 450 4.16 -4.47 -5.19
N ILE A 451 5.43 -4.63 -4.82
CA ILE A 451 5.96 -5.88 -4.27
C ILE A 451 5.87 -5.76 -2.76
N ASP A 452 5.18 -6.71 -2.16
CA ASP A 452 5.07 -6.87 -0.71
C ASP A 452 5.96 -8.02 -0.18
N GLU A 453 6.09 -8.12 1.15
CA GLU A 453 6.78 -9.21 1.83
C GLU A 453 5.99 -10.54 1.71
N PRO A 454 6.52 -11.55 1.00
CA PRO A 454 5.80 -12.80 0.80
C PRO A 454 5.66 -13.61 2.09
N ALA A 455 4.60 -14.41 2.16
CA ALA A 455 4.40 -15.35 3.23
C ALA A 455 5.52 -16.43 3.25
N LEU A 456 5.75 -17.05 4.42
CA LEU A 456 6.72 -18.14 4.54
C LEU A 456 6.37 -19.32 3.65
N ASN A 457 5.08 -19.59 3.44
CA ASN A 457 4.59 -20.51 2.42
C ASN A 457 3.69 -19.75 1.44
N ASP A 458 4.30 -19.30 0.35
CA ASP A 458 3.65 -18.50 -0.71
C ASP A 458 3.18 -19.34 -1.91
N VAL A 459 3.46 -20.64 -1.90
CA VAL A 459 3.08 -21.55 -3.01
C VAL A 459 1.70 -22.17 -2.77
N THR A 460 1.30 -22.35 -1.51
CA THR A 460 0.04 -23.03 -1.19
C THR A 460 -1.17 -22.17 -1.55
N GLU A 461 -2.10 -22.77 -2.31
CA GLU A 461 -3.33 -22.12 -2.76
C GLU A 461 -4.38 -21.93 -1.65
N LEU A 462 -5.35 -21.06 -1.93
CA LEU A 462 -6.51 -20.81 -1.06
C LEU A 462 -7.57 -21.91 -1.25
N ASP A 463 -8.55 -21.92 -0.36
CA ASP A 463 -9.77 -22.69 -0.52
C ASP A 463 -10.86 -21.86 -1.21
N ASN A 464 -11.76 -22.55 -1.92
CA ASN A 464 -12.83 -21.92 -2.71
C ASN A 464 -13.67 -20.88 -1.94
N LYS A 465 -13.82 -21.04 -0.60
CA LYS A 465 -14.56 -20.07 0.22
C LYS A 465 -13.83 -18.73 0.33
N ARG A 466 -12.51 -18.75 0.54
CA ARG A 466 -11.69 -17.54 0.60
C ARG A 466 -11.62 -16.86 -0.76
N ASP A 467 -11.48 -17.63 -1.84
CA ASP A 467 -11.52 -17.05 -3.19
C ASP A 467 -12.83 -16.32 -3.48
N PHE A 468 -13.97 -16.93 -3.09
CA PHE A 468 -15.27 -16.27 -3.20
C PHE A 468 -15.36 -14.99 -2.36
N MET A 469 -14.88 -15.00 -1.12
CA MET A 469 -14.85 -13.80 -0.27
C MET A 469 -13.94 -12.71 -0.85
N GLY A 470 -12.82 -13.09 -1.46
CA GLY A 470 -11.91 -12.17 -2.13
C GLY A 470 -12.57 -11.51 -3.34
N LEU A 471 -13.24 -12.28 -4.19
CA LEU A 471 -14.03 -11.74 -5.30
C LEU A 471 -15.15 -10.81 -4.81
N MET A 472 -15.83 -11.16 -3.71
CA MET A 472 -16.86 -10.30 -3.11
C MET A 472 -16.27 -8.98 -2.59
N SER A 473 -15.06 -8.99 -2.04
CA SER A 473 -14.37 -7.77 -1.62
C SER A 473 -14.00 -6.86 -2.80
N MET A 474 -13.60 -7.43 -3.94
CA MET A 474 -13.38 -6.69 -5.18
C MET A 474 -14.69 -6.14 -5.75
N ALA A 475 -15.78 -6.89 -5.66
CA ALA A 475 -17.11 -6.40 -6.04
C ALA A 475 -17.56 -5.24 -5.13
N LEU A 476 -17.32 -5.33 -3.82
CA LEU A 476 -17.59 -4.26 -2.87
C LEU A 476 -16.80 -2.99 -3.20
N LEU A 477 -15.52 -3.12 -3.53
CA LEU A 477 -14.69 -2.00 -4.01
C LEU A 477 -15.34 -1.30 -5.21
N LEU A 478 -15.77 -2.07 -6.21
CA LEU A 478 -16.41 -1.52 -7.41
C LEU A 478 -17.74 -0.82 -7.07
N LEU A 479 -18.53 -1.35 -6.13
CA LEU A 479 -19.77 -0.72 -5.68
C LEU A 479 -19.54 0.64 -4.98
N ILE A 480 -18.39 0.81 -4.32
CA ILE A 480 -18.04 2.06 -3.63
C ILE A 480 -17.39 3.07 -4.61
N ILE A 481 -16.61 2.62 -5.58
CA ILE A 481 -15.89 3.53 -6.51
C ILE A 481 -16.75 3.93 -7.71
N LEU A 482 -17.53 3.00 -8.26
CA LEU A 482 -18.24 3.27 -9.51
C LEU A 482 -19.49 4.14 -9.27
N PRO A 483 -19.71 5.15 -10.12
CA PRO A 483 -20.90 5.99 -10.05
C PRO A 483 -22.16 5.20 -10.36
N LEU A 484 -23.30 5.69 -9.88
CA LEU A 484 -24.59 5.06 -10.13
C LEU A 484 -24.91 5.08 -11.64
N PRO A 485 -25.11 3.93 -12.30
CA PRO A 485 -25.48 3.90 -13.70
C PRO A 485 -26.91 4.42 -13.90
N GLN A 486 -27.15 5.09 -15.04
CA GLN A 486 -28.42 5.80 -15.31
C GLN A 486 -29.67 4.91 -15.22
N PHE A 487 -29.56 3.62 -15.52
CA PHE A 487 -30.70 2.70 -15.42
C PHE A 487 -31.10 2.45 -13.95
N LEU A 488 -30.13 2.32 -13.04
CA LEU A 488 -30.39 2.18 -11.60
C LEU A 488 -30.91 3.49 -11.03
N ALA A 489 -30.36 4.62 -11.48
CA ALA A 489 -30.84 5.96 -11.09
C ALA A 489 -32.35 6.11 -11.38
N ARG A 490 -32.78 5.79 -12.61
CA ARG A 490 -34.20 5.78 -13.00
C ARG A 490 -35.05 4.82 -12.16
N LEU A 491 -34.54 3.62 -11.88
CA LEU A 491 -35.25 2.62 -11.05
C LEU A 491 -35.44 3.12 -9.61
N LEU A 492 -34.44 3.80 -9.05
CA LEU A 492 -34.47 4.35 -7.69
C LEU A 492 -35.14 5.72 -7.60
N GLN A 493 -35.52 6.31 -8.73
CA GLN A 493 -36.09 7.67 -8.85
C GLN A 493 -35.15 8.77 -8.32
N ILE A 494 -33.83 8.58 -8.49
CA ILE A 494 -32.76 9.54 -8.12
C ILE A 494 -31.92 9.86 -9.33
#